data_AF-A0A6M7U4R8-F1
#
_entry.id   AF-A0A6M7U4R8-F1
#
_cell.length_a   1.000
_cell.length_b   1.000
_cell.length_c   1.000
_cell.angle_alpha   90.00
_cell.angle_beta   90.00
_cell.angle_gamma   90.00
#
_symmetry.space_group_name_H-M   'P 1'
#
loop_
_entity.id
_entity.type
_entity.pdbx_description
1 polymer ?
#
loop_
_entity_poly.entity_id
_entity_poly.type
_entity_poly.pdbx_seq_one_letter_code
_entity_poly.pdbx_strand_id
1 'polypeptide(L)' 'MGKDGRDAERVTTTLTKRQKAELDRLAKAQGVKVAWLIRRAVERYLDDAAGGPMLPLELEGGEDVKR' A
#
# COMPACT_ATOMS: atom_id res chain seq x y z
N MET A 1 2.92 7.45 -19.49
CA MET A 1 2.52 8.28 -18.33
C MET A 1 1.04 8.57 -18.48
N GLY A 2 0.20 7.74 -17.84
CA GLY A 2 -1.25 7.87 -17.91
C GLY A 2 -1.76 9.01 -17.04
N LYS A 3 -3.08 9.15 -16.96
CA LYS A 3 -3.87 10.13 -16.18
C LYS A 3 -3.49 10.33 -14.69
N ASP A 4 -2.49 9.63 -14.17
CA ASP A 4 -2.04 9.60 -12.77
C ASP A 4 -1.45 10.93 -12.27
N GLY A 5 -1.12 11.86 -13.16
CA GLY A 5 -0.58 13.16 -12.77
C GLY A 5 -1.61 14.12 -12.18
N ARG A 6 -2.91 13.84 -12.33
CA ARG A 6 -3.98 14.74 -11.85
C ARG A 6 -3.93 14.92 -10.33
N ASP A 7 -3.68 13.84 -9.60
CA ASP A 7 -3.71 13.80 -8.13
C ASP A 7 -2.30 13.67 -7.55
N ALA A 8 -1.27 14.02 -8.32
CA ALA A 8 0.11 13.95 -7.88
C ALA A 8 0.46 15.14 -6.97
N GLU A 9 0.65 14.87 -5.68
CA GLU A 9 1.07 15.86 -4.68
C GLU A 9 2.55 15.66 -4.28
N ARG A 10 3.31 16.76 -4.17
CA ARG A 10 4.69 16.75 -3.66
C ARG A 10 4.69 16.99 -2.15
N VAL A 11 5.03 15.96 -1.39
CA VAL A 11 5.16 16.04 0.06
C VAL A 11 6.63 16.08 0.47
N THR A 12 6.98 16.97 1.40
CA THR A 12 8.30 17.00 2.07
C THR A 12 8.14 16.49 3.49
N THR A 13 8.97 15.54 3.89
CA THR A 13 8.96 14.98 5.25
C THR A 13 10.39 14.78 5.77
N THR A 14 10.54 14.85 7.08
CA THR A 14 11.83 14.62 7.74
C THR A 14 11.88 13.17 8.21
N LEU A 15 12.84 12.42 7.67
CA LEU A 15 13.13 11.05 8.10
C LEU A 15 14.37 11.02 8.98
N THR A 16 14.41 10.10 9.93
CA THR A 16 15.67 9.77 10.60
C THR A 16 16.68 9.21 9.59
N LYS A 17 17.98 9.36 9.88
CA LYS A 17 19.06 8.81 9.03
C LYS A 17 18.87 7.32 8.77
N ARG A 18 18.44 6.56 9.79
CA ARG A 18 18.18 5.12 9.70
C ARG A 18 17.01 4.81 8.74
N GLN A 19 15.88 5.51 8.88
CA GLN A 19 14.72 5.31 8.01
C GLN A 19 15.04 5.60 6.55
N LYS A 20 15.75 6.70 6.27
CA LYS A 20 16.18 7.04 4.92
C LYS A 20 17.07 5.94 4.32
N ALA A 21 18.09 5.49 5.07
CA ALA A 21 19.00 4.46 4.60
C ALA A 21 18.28 3.12 4.34
N GLU A 22 17.28 2.78 5.14
CA GLU A 22 16.46 1.57 4.94
C GLU A 22 15.62 1.66 3.67
N LEU A 23 14.94 2.79 3.45
CA LEU A 23 14.15 3.03 2.24
C LEU A 23 15.02 2.97 0.98
N ASP A 24 16.19 3.59 1.00
CA ASP A 24 17.14 3.56 -0.13
C ASP A 24 17.62 2.12 -0.42
N ARG A 25 17.89 1.33 0.63
CA ARG A 25 18.29 -0.09 0.48
C ARG A 25 17.16 -0.92 -0.12
N LEU A 26 15.94 -0.79 0.40
CA LEU A 26 14.76 -1.52 -0.08
C LEU A 26 14.42 -1.16 -1.52
N ALA A 27 14.47 0.14 -1.85
CA ALA A 27 14.22 0.62 -3.20
C ALA A 27 15.23 0.03 -4.18
N LYS A 28 16.52 0.02 -3.82
CA LYS A 28 17.59 -0.61 -4.62
C LYS A 28 17.38 -2.11 -4.78
N ALA A 29 17.07 -2.82 -3.70
CA ALA A 29 16.86 -4.27 -3.72
C ALA A 29 15.67 -4.68 -4.61
N GLN A 30 14.61 -3.86 -4.65
CA GLN A 30 13.40 -4.12 -5.44
C GLN A 30 13.44 -3.50 -6.85
N GLY A 31 14.49 -2.73 -7.19
CA GLY A 31 14.60 -2.05 -8.48
C GLY A 31 13.58 -0.92 -8.68
N VAL A 32 13.07 -0.32 -7.60
CA VAL A 32 12.04 0.73 -7.62
C VAL A 32 12.57 2.05 -7.06
N LYS A 33 11.78 3.13 -7.16
CA LYS A 33 12.09 4.41 -6.51
C LYS A 33 11.47 4.46 -5.11
N VAL A 34 12.06 5.25 -4.20
CA VAL A 34 11.51 5.49 -2.86
C VAL A 34 10.06 5.96 -2.91
N ALA A 35 9.70 6.80 -3.87
CA ALA A 35 8.31 7.25 -4.06
C ALA A 35 7.31 6.10 -4.26
N TRP A 36 7.72 5.01 -4.90
CA TRP A 36 6.88 3.82 -5.06
C TRP A 36 6.65 3.10 -3.72
N LEU A 37 7.68 3.00 -2.88
CA LEU A 37 7.56 2.44 -1.54
C LEU A 37 6.63 3.28 -0.65
N ILE A 38 6.78 4.60 -0.70
CA ILE A 38 5.93 5.52 0.05
C ILE A 38 4.47 5.41 -0.39
N ARG A 39 4.22 5.37 -1.70
CA ARG A 39 2.86 5.15 -2.23
C ARG A 39 2.24 3.88 -1.65
N ARG A 40 2.97 2.76 -1.69
CA ARG A 40 2.48 1.47 -1.15
C ARG A 40 2.28 1.49 0.36
N ALA A 41 3.12 2.22 1.09
CA ALA A 41 2.95 2.41 2.53
C ALA A 41 1.70 3.24 2.84
N VAL A 42 1.40 4.26 2.04
CA VAL A 42 0.17 5.06 2.15
C VAL A 42 -1.06 4.22 1.84
N GLU A 43 -1.04 3.45 0.75
CA GLU A 43 -2.14 2.52 0.40
C GLU A 43 -2.45 1.59 1.57
N ARG A 44 -1.42 0.92 2.12
CA ARG A 44 -1.59 0.05 3.29
C ARG A 44 -2.11 0.78 4.53
N TYR A 45 -1.60 1.98 4.80
CA TYR A 45 -2.05 2.78 5.94
C TYR A 45 -3.54 3.15 5.83
N LEU A 46 -4.00 3.48 4.62
CA LEU A 46 -5.40 3.77 4.36
C LEU A 46 -6.29 2.52 4.44
N ASP A 47 -5.83 1.38 3.92
CA ASP A 47 -6.52 0.09 4.05
C ASP A 47 -6.68 -0.31 5.52
N ASP A 48 -5.61 -0.19 6.32
CA ASP A 48 -5.64 -0.47 7.76
C ASP A 48 -6.64 0.45 8.49
N ALA A 49 -6.69 1.74 8.10
CA ALA A 49 -7.65 2.71 8.65
C ALA A 49 -9.11 2.44 8.23
N ALA A 50 -9.33 1.79 7.08
CA ALA A 50 -10.65 1.43 6.57
C ALA A 50 -11.22 0.12 7.15
N GLY A 51 -10.52 -0.51 8.09
CA GLY A 51 -10.91 -1.79 8.69
C GLY A 51 -10.02 -2.98 8.31
N GLY A 52 -8.86 -2.72 7.71
CA GLY A 52 -7.91 -3.74 7.26
C GLY A 52 -8.23 -4.26 5.86
N PRO A 53 -7.33 -5.05 5.25
CA PRO A 53 -7.63 -5.72 4.00
C PRO A 53 -8.88 -6.59 4.23
N MET A 54 -9.92 -6.40 3.42
CA MET A 54 -11.02 -7.36 3.38
C MET A 54 -10.39 -8.72 3.14
N LEU A 55 -10.39 -9.56 4.17
CA LEU A 55 -10.14 -10.98 4.00
C LEU A 55 -11.11 -11.44 2.91
N PRO A 56 -10.71 -12.28 1.95
CA PRO A 56 -11.67 -13.01 1.16
C PRO A 56 -12.57 -13.69 2.19
N LEU A 57 -13.83 -13.25 2.29
CA LEU A 57 -14.84 -14.07 2.92
C LEU A 57 -14.83 -15.33 2.07
N GLU A 58 -14.22 -16.40 2.58
CA GLU A 58 -14.61 -17.73 2.16
C GLU A 58 -16.11 -17.75 2.41
N LEU A 59 -16.88 -17.58 1.33
CA LEU A 59 -18.29 -17.88 1.28
C LEU A 59 -18.35 -19.38 1.58
N GLU A 60 -18.36 -19.72 2.87
CA GLU A 60 -18.79 -21.04 3.32
C GLU A 60 -20.13 -21.30 2.64
N GLY A 61 -20.16 -22.45 1.98
CA GLY A 61 -21.08 -22.76 0.91
C GLY A 61 -22.52 -22.47 1.27
N GLY A 62 -23.29 -22.08 0.25
CA GLY A 62 -24.72 -22.24 0.29
C GLY A 62 -25.05 -23.69 0.58
N GLU A 63 -25.47 -23.99 1.81
CA GLU A 63 -26.30 -25.15 2.06
C GLU A 63 -27.74 -24.79 1.69
N ASP A 64 -28.16 -25.41 0.59
CA ASP A 64 -29.54 -25.62 0.17
C ASP A 64 -30.48 -25.84 1.37
N VAL A 65 -31.29 -24.83 1.69
CA VAL A 65 -32.55 -25.05 2.43
C VAL A 65 -33.57 -25.60 1.43
N LYS A 66 -33.46 -26.90 1.15
CA LYS A 66 -34.57 -27.73 0.71
C LYS A 66 -34.89 -28.72 1.83
N ARG A 67 -35.94 -28.45 2.61
CA ARG A 67 -37.20 -29.23 2.65
C ARG A 67 -38.09 -28.75 3.78
#